data_AF-A0A3T1CAE1-F1
#
_entry.id   AF-A0A3T1CAE1-F1
#
_cell.length_a   1.000
_cell.length_b   1.000
_cell.length_c   1.000
_cell.angle_alpha   90.00
_cell.angle_beta   90.00
_cell.angle_gamma   90.00
#
_symmetry.space_group_name_H-M   'P 1'
#
loop_
_entity.id
_entity.type
_entity.pdbx_description
1 polymer ?
#
loop_
_entity_poly.entity_id
_entity_poly.type
_entity_poly.pdbx_seq_one_letter_code
_entity_poly.pdbx_strand_id
1 'polypeptide(L)' 'MKLDLVDIYTDYLISQNQQAIATALSKFLDGQISHDKITRFLNNNRGGA' A
#
# COMPACT_ATOMS: atom_id res chain seq x y z
N MET A 1 -4.15 11.72 14.91
CA MET A 1 -4.41 10.37 14.38
C MET A 1 -3.31 10.06 13.38
N LYS A 2 -2.50 9.04 13.63
CA LYS A 2 -1.38 8.68 12.75
C LYS A 2 -1.96 7.77 11.67
N LEU A 3 -1.95 8.22 10.41
CA LEU A 3 -2.33 7.38 9.28
C LEU A 3 -1.17 6.42 9.01
N ASP A 4 -1.31 5.16 9.43
CA ASP A 4 -0.33 4.14 9.11
C ASP A 4 -0.58 3.59 7.71
N LEU A 5 0.50 3.43 6.95
CA LEU A 5 0.47 2.93 5.56
C LEU A 5 -0.24 1.56 5.48
N VAL A 6 -0.11 0.76 6.53
CA VAL A 6 -0.75 -0.56 6.70
C VAL A 6 -2.25 -0.43 6.64
N ASP A 7 -2.82 0.52 7.39
CA ASP A 7 -4.27 0.69 7.51
C ASP A 7 -4.86 1.12 6.17
N ILE A 8 -4.24 2.12 5.53
CA ILE A 8 -4.66 2.60 4.20
C ILE A 8 -4.55 1.48 3.16
N TYR A 9 -3.46 0.70 3.20
CA TYR A 9 -3.29 -0.44 2.30
C TYR A 9 -4.35 -1.51 2.54
N THR A 10 -4.68 -1.78 3.80
CA THR A 10 -5.65 -2.80 4.20
C THR A 10 -7.07 -2.38 3.82
N ASP A 11 -7.45 -1.14 4.06
CA ASP A 11 -8.74 -0.57 3.63
C ASP A 11 -8.88 -0.58 2.11
N TYR A 12 -7.79 -0.30 1.39
CA TYR A 12 -7.74 -0.41 -0.07
C TYR A 12 -7.91 -1.86 -0.53
N LEU A 13 -7.26 -2.83 0.12
CA LEU A 13 -7.43 -4.25 -0.19
C LEU A 13 -8.85 -4.74 0.07
N ILE A 14 -9.48 -4.29 1.15
CA ILE A 14 -10.86 -4.66 1.48
C ILE A 14 -11.85 -4.02 0.50
N SER A 15 -11.58 -2.79 0.06
CA SER A 15 -12.45 -2.05 -0.85
C SER A 15 -12.29 -2.48 -2.31
N GLN A 16 -11.16 -3.11 -2.68
CA GLN A 16 -10.96 -3.63 -4.03
C GLN A 16 -11.29 -5.11 -4.17
N ASN A 17 -12.17 -5.42 -5.12
CA ASN A 17 -12.48 -6.80 -5.54
C ASN A 17 -11.57 -7.30 -6.69
N GLN A 18 -10.56 -6.51 -7.10
CA GLN A 18 -9.65 -6.82 -8.21
C GLN A 18 -8.18 -6.91 -7.75
N GLN A 19 -7.26 -7.28 -8.65
CA GLN A 19 -5.83 -7.38 -8.35
C GLN A 19 -5.27 -6.05 -7.79
N ALA A 20 -4.90 -6.06 -6.52
CA ALA A 20 -4.27 -4.93 -5.87
C ALA A 20 -2.77 -4.86 -6.21
N ILE A 21 -2.35 -3.76 -6.84
CA ILE A 21 -0.97 -3.52 -7.24
C ILE A 21 -0.49 -2.20 -6.62
N ALA A 22 0.77 -2.15 -6.14
CA ALA A 22 1.35 -0.97 -5.48
C ALA A 22 1.26 0.32 -6.31
N THR A 23 1.42 0.19 -7.63
CA THR A 23 1.29 1.31 -8.59
C THR A 23 -0.13 1.83 -8.69
N ALA A 24 -1.14 0.96 -8.61
CA ALA A 24 -2.55 1.36 -8.67
C ALA A 24 -2.95 2.11 -7.39
N LEU A 25 -2.49 1.66 -6.22
CA LEU A 25 -2.71 2.37 -4.97
C LEU A 25 -2.01 3.73 -4.94
N SER A 26 -0.76 3.82 -5.42
CA SER A 26 -0.05 5.10 -5.50
C SER A 26 -0.80 6.12 -6.37
N LYS A 27 -1.39 5.68 -7.49
CA LYS A 27 -2.26 6.50 -8.34
C LYS A 27 -3.59 6.87 -7.65
N PHE A 28 -4.18 5.93 -6.92
CA PHE A 28 -5.43 6.17 -6.18
C PHE A 28 -5.27 7.23 -5.08
N LEU A 29 -4.10 7.28 -4.46
CA LEU A 29 -3.74 8.28 -3.45
C LEU A 29 -3.20 9.57 -4.06
N ASP A 30 -3.34 9.78 -5.37
CA ASP A 30 -2.84 10.95 -6.12
C ASP A 30 -1.34 11.23 -5.88
N GLY A 31 -0.55 10.16 -5.78
CA GLY A 31 0.89 10.26 -5.53
C GLY A 31 1.28 10.65 -4.10
N GLN A 32 0.32 10.85 -3.17
CA GLN A 32 0.62 11.14 -1.75
C GLN A 32 1.47 10.06 -1.10
N ILE A 33 1.39 8.84 -1.63
CA ILE A 33 2.26 7.72 -1.28
C ILE A 33 2.92 7.21 -2.56
N SER A 34 4.24 7.35 -2.65
CA SER A 34 5.02 6.81 -3.78
C SER A 34 4.92 5.29 -3.83
N HIS A 35 4.80 4.74 -5.05
CA HIS A 35 4.83 3.30 -5.30
C HIS A 35 6.05 2.62 -4.67
N ASP A 36 7.22 3.27 -4.66
CA ASP A 36 8.44 2.75 -4.03
C ASP A 36 8.28 2.53 -2.52
N LYS A 37 7.53 3.42 -1.85
CA LYS A 37 7.27 3.31 -0.41
C LYS A 37 6.39 2.11 -0.11
N ILE A 38 5.39 1.85 -0.95
CA ILE A 38 4.51 0.68 -0.85
C ILE A 38 5.28 -0.60 -1.17
N THR A 39 6.06 -0.63 -2.26
CA THR A 39 6.89 -1.79 -2.64
C THR A 39 7.91 -2.12 -1.56
N ARG A 40 8.62 -1.11 -1.03
CA ARG A 40 9.55 -1.29 0.08
C ARG A 40 8.85 -1.79 1.33
N PHE A 41 7.68 -1.24 1.68
CA PHE A 41 6.87 -1.70 2.81
C PHE A 41 6.46 -3.18 2.67
N LEU A 42 5.94 -3.57 1.50
CA LEU A 42 5.54 -4.96 1.22
C LEU A 42 6.74 -5.93 1.20
N ASN A 43 7.89 -5.48 0.69
CA ASN A 43 9.12 -6.26 0.71
C ASN A 43 9.74 -6.36 2.11
N ASN A 44 9.61 -5.32 2.94
CA ASN A 44 10.07 -5.35 4.33
C ASN A 44 9.26 -6.35 5.18
N ASN A 45 8.02 -6.64 4.77
CA ASN A 45 7.18 -7.68 5.39
C ASN A 45 7.47 -9.09 4.83
N ARG A 46 8.29 -9.22 3.78
CA ARG A 46 8.70 -10.49 3.17
C ARG A 46 10.05 -11.04 3.66
N GLY A 47 10.75 -10.31 4.53
CA GLY A 47 12.05 -10.76 5.05
C GLY A 47 12.36 -10.17 6.41
N GLY A 48 12.12 -10.96 7.47
CA GLY A 48 12.45 -10.61 8.85
C GLY A 48 12.07 -11.69 9.86
N ALA A 49 12.71 -12.87 9.75
CA ALA A 49 12.63 -14.12 10.53
C ALA A 49 11.71 -15.21 9.98
#